data_AF-A0A2M7HZP4-F1
#
_entry.id   AF-A0A2M7HZP4-F1
#
_cell.length_a   1.000
_cell.length_b   1.000
_cell.length_c   1.000
_cell.angle_alpha   90.00
_cell.angle_beta   90.00
_cell.angle_gamma   90.00
#
_symmetry.space_group_name_H-M   'P 1'
#
loop_
_entity.id
_entity.type
_entity.pdbx_description
1 polymer ?
#
loop_
_entity_poly.entity_id
_entity_poly.type
_entity_poly.pdbx_seq_one_letter_code
_entity_poly.pdbx_strand_id
1 'polypeptide(L)'
;EIREDTVILKNGSLRAVLLASSINFSLKSEEEQTAIISAYAQFLNTLELPVQIVIQSRPFDIKPYLSRLERLREEQTNELLKAQMADYIDFVKELVEMGEIMSKKFYVAVGYNPAGD
;
A
#
# COMPACT_ATOMS: atom_id res chain seq x y z
N GLU A 1 7.01 -15.91 -16.97
CA GLU A 1 5.57 -16.07 -17.28
C GLU A 1 4.80 -16.07 -15.97
N ILE A 2 3.50 -15.75 -15.96
CA ILE A 2 2.65 -15.88 -14.77
C ILE A 2 1.62 -16.97 -15.04
N ARG A 3 1.53 -17.96 -14.16
CA ARG A 3 0.52 -19.03 -14.19
C ARG A 3 0.05 -19.32 -12.78
N GLU A 4 -1.26 -19.45 -12.57
CA GLU A 4 -1.87 -19.85 -11.29
C GLU A 4 -1.27 -19.09 -10.09
N ASP A 5 -1.33 -17.75 -10.15
CA ASP A 5 -0.80 -16.83 -9.13
C ASP A 5 0.70 -16.98 -8.79
N THR A 6 1.43 -17.67 -9.65
CA THR A 6 2.86 -17.95 -9.51
C THR A 6 3.65 -17.36 -10.67
N VAL A 7 4.77 -16.71 -10.35
CA VAL A 7 5.72 -16.20 -11.33
C VAL A 7 6.74 -17.28 -11.65
N ILE A 8 6.81 -17.69 -12.91
CA ILE A 8 7.82 -18.61 -13.44
C ILE A 8 8.98 -17.78 -14.00
N LEU A 9 10.15 -17.88 -13.37
CA LEU A 9 11.38 -17.23 -13.80
C LEU A 9 12.03 -17.98 -14.96
N LYS A 10 12.92 -17.30 -15.70
CA LYS A 10 13.59 -17.87 -16.89
C LYS A 10 14.41 -19.13 -16.60
N ASN A 11 14.89 -19.26 -15.36
CA ASN A 11 15.65 -20.43 -14.89
C ASN A 11 14.73 -21.58 -14.40
N GLY A 12 13.42 -21.48 -14.56
CA GLY A 12 12.46 -22.49 -14.10
C GLY A 12 12.06 -22.40 -12.62
N SER A 13 12.71 -21.52 -11.84
CA SER A 13 12.31 -21.29 -10.44
C SER A 13 10.98 -20.54 -10.33
N LEU A 14 10.26 -20.81 -9.25
CA LEU A 14 8.92 -20.28 -8.99
C LEU A 14 8.96 -19.22 -7.89
N ARG A 15 8.09 -18.21 -8.01
CA ARG A 15 7.90 -17.18 -7.00
C ARG A 15 6.41 -16.94 -6.77
N ALA A 16 5.96 -17.09 -5.54
CA ALA A 16 4.67 -16.55 -5.10
C ALA A 16 4.89 -15.11 -4.61
N VAL A 17 4.00 -14.18 -4.97
CA VAL A 17 4.07 -12.79 -4.52
C VAL A 17 2.79 -12.43 -3.79
N LEU A 18 2.91 -12.20 -2.49
CA LEU A 18 1.80 -11.89 -1.60
C LEU A 18 1.77 -10.39 -1.33
N LEU A 19 0.57 -9.79 -1.38
CA LEU A 19 0.36 -8.42 -0.90
C LEU A 19 0.02 -8.47 0.59
N ALA A 20 0.79 -7.73 1.41
CA ALA A 20 0.57 -7.62 2.84
C ALA A 20 -0.03 -6.25 3.20
N SER A 21 -1.05 -6.25 4.06
CA SER A 21 -1.62 -5.03 4.63
C SER A 21 -0.75 -4.51 5.77
N SER A 22 -0.63 -3.18 5.90
CA SER A 22 0.00 -2.53 7.05
C SER A 22 -0.96 -2.40 8.23
N ILE A 23 -0.39 -2.26 9.43
CA ILE A 23 -1.12 -1.93 10.66
C ILE A 23 -0.58 -0.65 11.29
N ASN A 24 -1.45 0.13 11.94
CA ASN A 24 -1.05 1.34 12.69
C ASN A 24 -0.45 0.96 14.05
N PHE A 25 0.76 0.41 14.03
CA PHE A 25 1.42 -0.16 15.20
C PHE A 25 1.55 0.84 16.37
N SER A 26 1.86 2.11 16.08
CA SER A 26 2.02 3.16 17.10
C SER A 26 0.73 3.53 17.83
N LEU A 27 -0.44 3.20 17.28
CA LEU A 27 -1.75 3.47 17.89
C LEU A 27 -2.24 2.30 18.77
N LYS A 28 -1.47 1.21 18.85
CA LYS A 28 -1.79 0.03 19.64
C LYS A 28 -1.38 0.20 21.10
N SER A 29 -2.07 -0.48 22.02
CA SER A 29 -1.65 -0.52 23.42
C SER A 29 -0.27 -1.20 23.56
N GLU A 30 0.45 -0.98 24.66
CA GLU A 30 1.76 -1.62 24.89
C GLU A 30 1.67 -3.14 24.88
N GLU A 31 0.58 -3.71 25.42
CA GLU A 31 0.31 -5.14 25.40
C GLU A 31 0.12 -5.66 23.96
N GLU A 32 -0.70 -4.96 23.15
CA GLU A 32 -0.90 -5.30 21.74
C GLU A 32 0.42 -5.20 20.94
N GLN A 33 1.20 -4.13 21.17
CA GLN A 33 2.49 -3.94 20.52
C GLN A 33 3.45 -5.09 20.84
N THR A 34 3.53 -5.48 22.11
CA THR A 34 4.38 -6.59 22.57
C THR A 34 3.93 -7.93 21.96
N ALA A 35 2.63 -8.17 21.90
CA ALA A 35 2.07 -9.37 21.27
C ALA A 35 2.40 -9.43 19.77
N ILE A 36 2.26 -8.32 19.05
CA ILE A 36 2.61 -8.22 17.62
C ILE A 36 4.09 -8.47 17.39
N ILE A 37 4.97 -7.87 18.20
CA ILE A 37 6.43 -8.09 18.10
C ILE A 37 6.75 -9.57 18.33
N SER A 38 6.15 -10.19 19.36
CA SER A 38 6.38 -11.59 19.69
C SER A 38 5.92 -12.53 18.57
N ALA A 39 4.73 -12.27 17.99
CA ALA A 39 4.22 -13.03 16.85
C ALA A 39 5.11 -12.85 15.60
N TYR A 40 5.61 -11.64 15.34
CA TYR A 40 6.53 -11.39 14.23
C TYR A 40 7.88 -12.10 14.41
N ALA A 41 8.43 -12.10 15.63
CA ALA A 41 9.65 -12.85 15.95
C ALA A 41 9.44 -14.36 15.77
N GLN A 42 8.29 -14.89 16.21
CA GLN A 42 7.94 -16.29 16.00
C GLN A 42 7.82 -16.62 14.50
N PHE A 43 7.16 -15.76 13.72
CA PHE A 43 7.09 -15.90 12.26
C PHE A 43 8.49 -15.99 11.63
N LEU A 44 9.41 -15.07 11.95
CA LEU A 44 10.77 -15.10 11.44
C LEU A 44 11.51 -16.40 11.79
N ASN A 45 11.33 -16.90 13.02
CA ASN A 45 11.94 -18.15 13.47
C ASN A 45 11.36 -19.40 12.79
N THR A 46 10.17 -19.31 12.18
CA THR A 46 9.54 -20.42 11.45
C THR A 46 9.91 -20.45 9.96
N LEU A 47 10.69 -19.49 9.45
CA LEU A 47 11.07 -19.45 8.04
C LEU A 47 12.16 -20.48 7.74
N GLU A 48 11.80 -21.52 7.00
CA GLU A 48 12.74 -22.54 6.51
C GLU A 48 13.44 -22.15 5.20
N LEU A 49 12.88 -21.17 4.48
CA LEU A 49 13.36 -20.70 3.18
C LEU A 49 13.50 -19.18 3.19
N PRO A 50 14.42 -18.60 2.40
CA PRO A 50 14.56 -17.15 2.31
C PRO A 50 13.31 -16.52 1.68
N VAL A 51 12.74 -15.55 2.41
CA VAL A 51 11.66 -14.68 1.91
C VAL A 51 12.20 -13.30 1.61
N GLN A 52 11.65 -12.64 0.60
CA GLN A 52 12.01 -11.27 0.26
C GLN A 52 10.85 -10.34 0.58
N ILE A 53 11.11 -9.33 1.41
CA ILE A 53 10.15 -8.25 1.69
C ILE A 53 10.48 -7.09 0.75
N VAL A 54 9.51 -6.72 -0.10
CA VAL A 54 9.64 -5.62 -1.06
C VAL A 54 8.65 -4.53 -0.69
N ILE A 55 9.16 -3.32 -0.45
CA ILE A 55 8.33 -2.15 -0.16
C ILE A 55 8.35 -1.26 -1.39
N GLN A 56 7.17 -1.04 -1.96
CA GLN A 56 6.99 -0.08 -3.04
C GLN A 56 6.38 1.19 -2.48
N SER A 57 7.15 2.27 -2.50
CA SER A 57 6.69 3.61 -2.18
C SER A 57 6.43 4.38 -3.46
N ARG A 58 5.25 4.96 -3.62
CA ARG A 58 4.88 5.81 -4.76
C ARG A 58 4.14 7.05 -4.28
N PRO A 59 4.32 8.22 -4.92
CA PRO A 59 3.50 9.39 -4.64
C PRO A 59 2.03 9.03 -4.67
N PHE A 60 1.28 9.49 -3.66
CA PHE A 60 -0.15 9.26 -3.58
C PHE A 60 -0.84 9.98 -4.74
N ASP A 61 -1.56 9.22 -5.56
CA ASP A 61 -2.30 9.80 -6.68
C ASP A 61 -3.64 10.37 -6.20
N ILE A 62 -3.65 11.66 -5.90
CA ILE A 62 -4.86 12.39 -5.49
C ILE A 62 -5.76 12.75 -6.69
N LYS A 63 -5.26 12.66 -7.93
CA LYS A 63 -5.98 13.16 -9.13
C LYS A 63 -7.39 12.59 -9.26
N PRO A 64 -7.66 11.28 -9.07
CA PRO A 64 -9.01 10.74 -9.18
C PRO A 64 -9.99 11.38 -8.19
N TYR A 65 -9.52 11.69 -6.97
CA TYR A 65 -10.34 12.35 -5.96
C TYR A 65 -10.64 13.80 -6.35
N LEU A 66 -9.64 14.55 -6.79
CA LEU A 66 -9.83 15.94 -7.26
C LEU A 66 -10.76 16.01 -8.47
N SER A 67 -10.61 15.11 -9.44
CA SER A 67 -11.51 15.03 -10.61
C SER A 67 -12.95 14.74 -10.19
N ARG A 68 -13.15 13.91 -9.17
CA ARG A 68 -14.49 13.65 -8.62
C ARG A 68 -15.07 14.90 -7.96
N LEU A 69 -14.28 15.64 -7.17
CA LEU A 69 -14.73 16.88 -6.52
C LEU A 69 -15.07 17.97 -7.54
N GLU A 70 -14.26 18.10 -8.59
CA GLU A 70 -14.50 19.03 -9.69
C GLU A 70 -15.84 18.76 -10.37
N ARG A 71 -16.12 17.50 -10.70
CA ARG A 71 -17.41 17.10 -11.27
C ARG A 71 -18.58 17.44 -10.34
N LEU A 72 -18.46 17.16 -9.04
CA LEU A 72 -19.50 17.50 -8.08
C LEU A 72 -19.71 19.02 -7.95
N ARG A 73 -18.64 19.81 -8.12
CA ARG A 73 -18.71 21.28 -8.14
C ARG A 73 -19.44 21.79 -9.38
N GLU A 74 -19.21 21.19 -10.53
CA GLU A 74 -19.91 21.53 -11.78
C GLU A 74 -21.41 21.22 -11.72
N GLU A 75 -21.78 20.13 -11.05
CA GLU A 75 -23.17 19.71 -10.83
C GLU A 75 -23.89 20.57 -9.76
N GLN A 76 -23.17 21.39 -9.00
CA GLN A 76 -23.74 22.21 -7.93
C GLN A 76 -24.47 23.44 -8.48
N THR A 77 -25.74 23.60 -8.08
CA THR A 77 -26.60 24.71 -8.50
C THR A 77 -26.50 25.93 -7.58
N ASN A 78 -26.02 25.75 -6.36
CA ASN A 78 -25.83 26.83 -5.40
C ASN A 78 -24.43 27.44 -5.55
N GLU A 79 -24.38 28.70 -6.00
CA GLU A 79 -23.12 29.42 -6.25
C GLU A 79 -22.22 29.56 -5.01
N LEU A 80 -22.80 29.73 -3.81
CA LEU A 80 -22.01 29.80 -2.57
C LEU A 80 -21.32 28.46 -2.27
N LEU A 81 -22.06 27.35 -2.41
CA LEU A 81 -21.49 26.02 -2.23
C LEU A 81 -20.46 25.70 -3.31
N LYS A 82 -20.68 26.16 -4.54
CA LYS A 82 -19.74 26.00 -5.65
C LYS A 82 -18.41 26.70 -5.37
N ALA A 83 -18.46 27.92 -4.84
CA ALA A 83 -17.27 28.66 -4.40
C ALA A 83 -16.53 27.93 -3.26
N GLN A 84 -17.25 27.50 -2.22
CA GLN A 84 -16.65 26.75 -1.11
C GLN A 84 -16.01 25.43 -1.55
N MET A 85 -16.58 24.75 -2.53
CA MET A 85 -15.99 23.54 -3.09
C MET A 85 -14.68 23.83 -3.84
N ALA A 86 -14.57 24.98 -4.51
CA ALA A 86 -13.32 25.40 -5.15
C ALA A 86 -12.22 25.60 -4.11
N ASP A 87 -12.51 26.34 -3.03
CA ASP A 87 -11.57 26.57 -1.93
C ASP A 87 -11.11 25.25 -1.28
N TYR A 88 -12.04 24.31 -1.09
CA TYR A 88 -11.71 22.98 -0.56
C TYR A 88 -10.83 22.16 -1.51
N ILE A 89 -11.12 22.18 -2.82
CA ILE A 89 -10.30 21.50 -3.82
C ILE A 89 -8.87 22.03 -3.80
N ASP A 90 -8.70 23.34 -3.73
CA ASP A 90 -7.38 23.98 -3.72
C ASP A 90 -6.63 23.73 -2.42
N PHE A 91 -7.31 23.78 -1.27
CA PHE A 91 -6.74 23.35 0.01
C PHE A 91 -6.21 21.90 -0.04
N VAL A 92 -6.98 20.96 -0.59
CA VAL A 92 -6.56 19.55 -0.68
C VAL A 92 -5.36 19.39 -1.62
N LYS A 93 -5.31 20.13 -2.74
CA LYS A 93 -4.14 20.14 -3.64
C LYS A 93 -2.90 20.59 -2.89
N GLU A 94 -2.96 21.75 -2.25
CA GLU A 94 -1.85 22.33 -1.49
C GLU A 94 -1.37 21.39 -0.36
N LEU A 95 -2.31 20.78 0.37
CA LEU A 95 -1.99 19.83 1.44
C LEU A 95 -1.19 18.63 0.94
N VAL A 96 -1.58 18.08 -0.22
CA VAL A 96 -0.92 16.90 -0.80
C VAL A 96 0.44 17.25 -1.38
N GLU A 97 0.57 18.44 -2.01
CA GLU A 97 1.84 18.94 -2.54
C GLU A 97 2.85 19.23 -1.42
N MET A 98 2.42 19.86 -0.32
CA MET A 98 3.28 20.14 0.83
C MET A 98 3.66 18.88 1.61
N GLY A 99 2.75 17.91 1.69
CA GLY A 99 2.91 16.73 2.54
C GLY A 99 3.77 15.61 1.94
N GLU A 100 4.21 15.71 0.68
CA GLU A 100 4.88 14.63 -0.09
C GLU A 100 4.27 13.24 0.20
N ILE A 101 2.93 13.16 0.19
CA ILE A 101 2.22 11.99 0.72
C ILE A 101 2.54 10.78 -0.15
N MET A 102 3.12 9.74 0.46
CA MET A 102 3.48 8.49 -0.22
C MET A 102 2.49 7.38 0.11
N SER A 103 2.02 6.68 -0.92
CA SER A 103 1.38 5.38 -0.78
C SER A 103 2.44 4.29 -0.72
N LYS A 104 2.33 3.38 0.25
CA LYS A 104 3.21 2.22 0.40
C LYS A 104 2.43 0.93 0.16
N LYS A 105 2.97 0.06 -0.69
CA LYS A 105 2.53 -1.33 -0.84
C LYS A 105 3.65 -2.26 -0.36
N PHE A 106 3.28 -3.24 0.45
CA PHE A 106 4.20 -4.20 1.03
C PHE A 106 3.97 -5.55 0.36
N TYR A 107 5.02 -6.11 -0.24
CA TYR A 107 4.96 -7.41 -0.88
C TYR A 107 5.90 -8.36 -0.17
N VAL A 108 5.49 -9.62 -0.07
CA VAL A 108 6.32 -10.73 0.39
C VAL A 108 6.45 -11.71 -0.76
N ALA A 109 7.67 -11.89 -1.26
CA ALA A 109 7.97 -12.85 -2.30
C ALA A 109 8.59 -14.10 -1.67
N VAL A 110 7.96 -15.25 -1.93
CA VAL A 110 8.41 -16.57 -1.47
C VAL A 110 8.94 -17.34 -2.67
N GLY A 111 10.14 -17.89 -2.54
CA GLY A 111 10.80 -18.68 -3.59
C GLY A 111 10.59 -20.16 -3.44
N TYR A 112 10.51 -20.84 -4.59
CA TYR A 112 10.63 -22.28 -4.66
C TYR A 112 11.52 -22.67 -5.86
N ASN A 113 12.54 -23.49 -5.60
CA ASN A 113 13.39 -24.04 -6.63
C ASN A 113 13.10 -25.55 -6.82
N PRO A 114 12.47 -25.96 -7.94
CA PRO A 114 12.16 -27.37 -8.17
C PRO A 114 13.40 -28.25 -8.38
N ALA A 115 14.58 -27.68 -8.63
CA ALA A 115 15.83 -28.42 -8.83
C ALA A 115 16.63 -28.69 -7.53
N GLY A 116 16.15 -28.24 -6.37
CA GLY A 116 16.87 -28.26 -5.09
C GLY A 116 17.52 -26.91 -4.75
N ASP A 117 17.89 -26.71 -3.48
CA ASP A 117 18.59 -25.50 -3.00
C ASP A 117 20.00 -25.36 -3.58
#